data_AF-A0A2T3GCJ1-F1
#
_entry.id   AF-A0A2T3GCJ1-F1
#
_cell.length_a   1.000
_cell.length_b   1.000
_cell.length_c   1.000
_cell.angle_alpha   90.00
_cell.angle_beta   90.00
_cell.angle_gamma   90.00
#
_symmetry.space_group_name_H-M   'P 1'
#
loop_
_entity.id
_entity.type
_entity.pdbx_description
1 polymer ?
#
loop_
_entity_poly.entity_id
_entity_poly.type
_entity_poly.pdbx_seq_one_letter_code
_entity_poly.pdbx_strand_id
1 'polypeptide(L)'
;MTNLCITTSERNTIVSHKHALFNKVIAGLIAGLMTITVGGCSASDAQSMIDEARSYANSSQSSASQSSSSTSSGSDGTWSETDAPNYYKVTGKADFSAAGTMPSACEIRYSELDSLGRAGMAVGVVTYQLMQSGSDRERDMPDTIAGWPEHNPKVEIVFSDGDKYHGYLFNRSHLIAKSLGGEDAERNMVTGTRTQNVGDNDATPGGMAYTESKARDWLRSHRNGTIEYMATPRYTGDELLPRTVDVDIRTSDGSIDEHVITYNTAAGFDIDYMNGGTK
;
A
#
# COMPACT_ATOMS: atom_id res chain seq x y z
N MET A 1 19.65 -13.17 -21.66
CA MET A 1 19.99 -11.98 -20.85
C MET A 1 18.99 -11.95 -19.70
N THR A 2 19.39 -12.40 -18.53
CA THR A 2 18.55 -12.38 -17.32
C THR A 2 18.49 -10.92 -16.87
N ASN A 3 17.38 -10.24 -17.12
CA ASN A 3 17.15 -8.91 -16.56
C ASN A 3 17.09 -9.09 -15.04
N LEU A 4 18.17 -8.73 -14.35
CA LEU A 4 18.17 -8.67 -12.89
C LEU A 4 17.06 -7.70 -12.46
N CYS A 5 16.23 -8.11 -11.52
CA CYS A 5 15.34 -7.20 -10.83
C CYS A 5 16.16 -6.17 -10.08
N ILE A 6 16.34 -4.98 -10.68
CA ILE A 6 17.02 -3.88 -10.03
C ILE A 6 16.02 -3.26 -9.06
N THR A 7 16.26 -3.48 -7.77
CA THR A 7 15.44 -2.91 -6.70
C THR A 7 15.47 -1.38 -6.78
N THR A 8 14.44 -0.69 -6.30
CA THR A 8 14.36 0.79 -6.33
C THR A 8 15.57 1.44 -5.63
N SER A 9 16.13 0.78 -4.62
CA SER A 9 17.38 1.17 -3.96
C SER A 9 18.58 1.15 -4.91
N GLU A 10 18.78 0.07 -5.67
CA GLU A 10 19.87 -0.04 -6.66
C GLU A 10 19.71 0.91 -7.85
N ARG A 11 18.46 1.24 -8.23
CA ARG A 11 18.21 2.27 -9.25
C ARG A 11 18.66 3.64 -8.77
N ASN A 12 18.43 4.00 -7.51
CA ASN A 12 18.87 5.27 -6.95
C ASN A 12 20.39 5.41 -6.88
N THR A 13 21.13 4.32 -6.61
CA THR A 13 22.60 4.32 -6.65
C THR A 13 23.15 4.50 -8.07
N ILE A 14 22.52 3.88 -9.06
CA ILE A 14 22.89 4.01 -10.48
C ILE A 14 22.56 5.41 -11.02
N VAL A 15 21.44 6.00 -10.62
CA VAL A 15 21.02 7.36 -11.00
C VAL A 15 21.93 8.41 -10.33
N SER A 16 22.28 8.24 -9.05
CA SER A 16 23.22 9.12 -8.34
C SER A 16 24.61 9.16 -9.01
N HIS A 17 25.13 8.01 -9.47
CA HIS A 17 26.39 7.96 -10.21
C HIS A 17 26.34 8.62 -11.59
N LYS A 18 25.17 8.62 -12.26
CA LYS A 18 24.99 9.31 -13.55
C LYS A 18 24.81 10.82 -13.40
N HIS A 19 24.15 11.29 -12.33
CA HIS A 19 24.02 12.73 -12.04
C HIS A 19 25.35 13.39 -11.64
N ALA A 20 26.25 12.68 -10.96
CA ALA A 20 27.57 13.19 -10.60
C ALA A 20 28.49 13.45 -11.82
N LEU A 21 28.22 12.81 -12.97
CA LEU A 21 28.99 12.98 -14.21
C LEU A 21 28.38 14.02 -15.16
N PHE A 22 27.09 14.33 -15.04
CA PHE A 22 26.41 15.29 -15.92
C PHE A 22 26.43 16.75 -15.39
N ASN A 23 26.65 16.95 -14.09
CA ASN A 23 26.71 18.29 -13.46
C ASN A 23 28.07 19.01 -13.54
N LYS A 24 29.03 18.52 -14.35
CA LYS A 24 30.30 19.21 -14.61
C LYS A 24 30.37 19.97 -15.96
N VAL A 25 29.27 20.04 -16.71
CA VAL A 25 29.26 20.72 -18.03
C VAL A 25 28.32 21.93 -18.14
N ILE A 26 27.44 22.20 -17.18
CA ILE A 26 26.56 23.39 -17.23
C ILE A 26 26.67 24.19 -15.93
N ALA A 27 27.83 24.81 -15.74
CA ALA A 27 28.06 25.87 -14.75
C ALA A 27 28.96 26.93 -15.40
N GLY A 28 28.46 27.55 -16.46
CA GLY A 28 29.12 28.63 -17.16
C GLY A 28 28.18 29.20 -18.20
N LEU A 29 27.80 30.47 -18.01
CA LEU A 29 26.92 31.31 -18.84
C LEU A 29 25.43 31.29 -18.47
N ILE A 30 25.02 32.04 -17.43
CA ILE A 30 24.01 33.12 -17.54
C ILE A 30 24.28 34.14 -16.43
N ALA A 31 25.09 35.15 -16.73
CA ALA A 31 25.14 36.39 -15.94
C ALA A 31 25.44 37.53 -16.91
N GLY A 32 24.38 38.10 -17.50
CA GLY A 32 24.51 39.23 -18.40
C GLY A 32 23.16 39.68 -18.94
N LEU A 33 22.81 40.92 -18.64
CA LEU A 33 21.67 41.72 -19.13
C LEU A 33 20.29 41.40 -18.54
N MET A 34 19.80 42.30 -17.67
CA MET A 34 18.73 43.22 -18.07
C MET A 34 18.62 44.38 -17.07
N THR A 35 19.06 45.55 -17.52
CA THR A 35 18.67 46.86 -16.99
C THR A 35 17.47 47.39 -17.76
N ILE A 36 16.40 47.71 -17.02
CA ILE A 36 15.42 48.81 -17.20
C ILE A 36 14.69 48.92 -18.55
N THR A 37 13.37 48.69 -18.54
CA THR A 37 12.37 49.72 -18.91
C THR A 37 11.02 49.42 -18.26
N VAL A 38 10.49 50.41 -17.54
CA VAL A 38 9.10 50.47 -17.08
C VAL A 38 8.24 50.86 -18.29
N GLY A 39 7.27 50.02 -18.65
CA GLY A 39 6.40 50.27 -19.80
C GLY A 39 5.08 49.51 -19.72
N GLY A 40 4.05 50.21 -19.24
CA GLY A 40 2.61 49.99 -19.46
C GLY A 40 2.07 48.56 -19.53
N CYS A 41 1.58 48.04 -18.40
CA CYS A 41 0.55 47.00 -18.44
C CYS A 41 -0.73 47.61 -19.05
N SER A 42 -1.09 47.20 -20.26
CA SER A 42 -2.42 47.49 -20.79
C SER A 42 -3.42 46.61 -20.02
N ALA A 43 -4.56 47.18 -19.59
CA ALA A 43 -5.58 46.47 -18.82
C ALA A 43 -6.18 45.25 -19.57
N SER A 44 -5.98 45.16 -20.89
CA SER A 44 -6.40 44.04 -21.72
C SER A 44 -5.62 42.74 -21.46
N ASP A 45 -4.35 42.81 -21.06
CA ASP A 45 -3.51 41.62 -20.86
C ASP A 45 -3.73 40.97 -19.48
N ALA A 46 -4.21 41.75 -18.51
CA ALA A 46 -4.65 41.23 -17.21
C ALA A 46 -6.05 40.60 -17.29
N GLN A 47 -6.90 41.10 -18.20
CA GLN A 47 -8.27 40.61 -18.35
C GLN A 47 -8.31 39.23 -19.01
N SER A 48 -7.44 38.96 -19.99
CA SER A 48 -7.34 37.65 -20.67
C SER A 48 -6.92 36.54 -19.71
N MET A 49 -6.04 36.84 -18.74
CA MET A 49 -5.63 35.87 -17.71
C MET A 49 -6.72 35.60 -16.66
N ILE A 50 -7.60 36.58 -16.39
CA ILE A 50 -8.76 36.40 -15.51
C ILE A 50 -9.86 35.58 -16.20
N ASP A 51 -10.05 35.76 -17.51
CA ASP A 51 -11.05 35.02 -18.27
C ASP A 51 -10.64 33.55 -18.49
N GLU A 52 -9.33 33.29 -18.65
CA GLU A 52 -8.78 31.92 -18.69
C GLU A 52 -8.94 31.20 -17.33
N ALA A 53 -8.69 31.90 -16.22
CA ALA A 53 -8.91 31.37 -14.86
C ALA A 53 -10.41 31.10 -14.57
N ARG A 54 -11.31 31.94 -15.07
CA ARG A 54 -12.78 31.69 -14.98
C ARG A 54 -13.22 30.50 -15.80
N SER A 55 -12.62 30.26 -16.98
CA SER A 55 -12.94 29.09 -17.80
C SER A 55 -12.61 27.78 -17.09
N TYR A 56 -11.52 27.76 -16.30
CA TYR A 56 -11.08 26.62 -15.50
C TYR A 56 -11.97 26.37 -14.26
N ALA A 57 -12.50 27.45 -13.66
CA ALA A 57 -13.45 27.38 -12.55
C ALA A 57 -14.86 26.95 -13.01
N ASN A 58 -15.29 27.34 -14.21
CA ASN A 58 -16.58 26.91 -14.76
C ASN A 58 -16.56 25.48 -15.33
N SER A 59 -15.39 24.96 -15.75
CA SER A 59 -15.26 23.56 -16.16
C SER A 59 -15.23 22.58 -14.99
N SER A 60 -15.04 23.06 -13.76
CA SER A 60 -15.03 22.26 -12.53
C SER A 60 -16.38 22.23 -11.80
N GLN A 61 -17.43 22.85 -12.37
CA GLN A 61 -18.76 22.93 -11.76
C GLN A 61 -19.87 22.55 -12.76
N SER A 62 -19.74 21.42 -13.45
CA SER A 62 -20.83 20.81 -14.21
C SER A 62 -20.60 19.31 -14.41
N SER A 63 -20.88 18.53 -13.37
CA SER A 63 -21.32 17.11 -13.45
C SER A 63 -21.76 16.62 -12.06
N ALA A 64 -22.84 17.20 -11.55
CA ALA A 64 -23.62 16.61 -10.47
C ALA A 64 -25.02 16.33 -11.00
N SER A 65 -25.23 15.13 -11.53
CA SER A 65 -26.56 14.51 -11.74
C SER A 65 -26.39 13.01 -12.02
N GLN A 66 -26.63 12.22 -10.97
CA GLN A 66 -27.14 10.85 -10.93
C GLN A 66 -26.85 9.92 -12.12
N SER A 67 -25.95 8.97 -11.88
CA SER A 67 -26.12 7.60 -12.37
C SER A 67 -25.99 6.66 -11.19
N SER A 68 -27.13 6.08 -10.81
CA SER A 68 -27.23 4.96 -9.89
C SER A 68 -26.60 3.72 -10.53
N SER A 69 -25.37 3.42 -10.17
CA SER A 69 -24.77 2.10 -10.37
C SER A 69 -24.33 1.59 -9.00
N SER A 70 -24.91 0.46 -8.61
CA SER A 70 -24.68 -0.28 -7.37
C SER A 70 -23.18 -0.38 -7.03
N THR A 71 -22.73 0.47 -6.11
CA THR A 71 -21.49 0.27 -5.37
C THR A 71 -21.67 -0.97 -4.51
N SER A 72 -20.81 -1.97 -4.70
CA SER A 72 -20.63 -3.06 -3.76
C SER A 72 -20.34 -2.45 -2.39
N SER A 73 -21.25 -2.68 -1.44
CA SER A 73 -21.05 -2.30 -0.05
C SER A 73 -19.72 -2.86 0.43
N GLY A 74 -18.74 -1.98 0.64
CA GLY A 74 -17.56 -2.32 1.43
C GLY A 74 -18.07 -2.75 2.79
N SER A 75 -17.62 -3.92 3.26
CA SER A 75 -17.97 -4.37 4.60
C SER A 75 -17.52 -3.31 5.59
N ASP A 76 -18.37 -3.01 6.56
CA ASP A 76 -18.22 -1.97 7.58
C ASP A 76 -17.06 -2.27 8.57
N GLY A 77 -16.11 -3.14 8.19
CA GLY A 77 -15.06 -3.68 9.05
C GLY A 77 -15.56 -4.61 10.15
N THR A 78 -16.86 -4.95 10.16
CA THR A 78 -17.44 -5.80 11.21
C THR A 78 -16.96 -7.24 11.03
N TRP A 79 -16.17 -7.70 11.99
CA TRP A 79 -15.67 -9.07 12.05
C TRP A 79 -16.57 -9.94 12.94
N SER A 80 -16.71 -11.20 12.57
CA SER A 80 -17.25 -12.24 13.44
C SER A 80 -16.35 -13.48 13.33
N GLU A 81 -16.12 -14.13 14.46
CA GLU A 81 -15.33 -15.37 14.51
C GLU A 81 -15.96 -16.49 13.67
N THR A 82 -17.29 -16.51 13.58
CA THR A 82 -18.01 -17.51 12.77
C THR A 82 -17.79 -17.31 11.27
N ASP A 83 -17.74 -16.06 10.79
CA ASP A 83 -17.61 -15.77 9.36
C ASP A 83 -16.14 -15.73 8.89
N ALA A 84 -15.22 -15.37 9.78
CA ALA A 84 -13.80 -15.18 9.48
C ALA A 84 -12.91 -15.63 10.65
N PRO A 85 -12.93 -16.93 11.03
CA PRO A 85 -12.18 -17.44 12.20
C PRO A 85 -10.66 -17.20 12.08
N ASN A 86 -10.15 -17.19 10.84
CA ASN A 86 -8.75 -16.94 10.53
C ASN A 86 -8.47 -15.47 10.18
N TYR A 87 -9.35 -14.55 10.58
CA TYR A 87 -9.20 -13.10 10.38
C TYR A 87 -9.07 -12.66 8.91
N TYR A 88 -9.51 -13.49 7.97
CA TYR A 88 -9.68 -13.12 6.57
C TYR A 88 -10.97 -13.72 6.00
N LYS A 89 -11.43 -13.18 4.87
CA LYS A 89 -12.55 -13.72 4.09
C LYS A 89 -12.29 -13.54 2.60
N VAL A 90 -12.32 -14.63 1.83
CA VAL A 90 -12.36 -14.57 0.36
C VAL A 90 -13.77 -14.18 -0.05
N THR A 91 -13.92 -13.08 -0.78
CA THR A 91 -15.23 -12.48 -1.09
C THR A 91 -15.52 -12.41 -2.58
N GLY A 92 -14.54 -12.70 -3.44
CA GLY A 92 -14.74 -12.73 -4.88
C GLY A 92 -13.46 -12.96 -5.66
N LYS A 93 -13.49 -12.57 -6.93
CA LYS A 93 -12.31 -12.51 -7.81
C LYS A 93 -11.56 -11.22 -7.61
N ALA A 94 -10.27 -11.21 -7.97
CA ALA A 94 -9.43 -10.03 -7.83
C ALA A 94 -9.95 -8.86 -8.70
N ASP A 95 -9.98 -7.66 -8.12
CA ASP A 95 -10.33 -6.41 -8.81
C ASP A 95 -9.17 -5.40 -8.71
N PHE A 96 -8.41 -5.26 -9.80
CA PHE A 96 -7.30 -4.32 -9.90
C PHE A 96 -7.71 -2.95 -10.46
N SER A 97 -8.99 -2.61 -10.53
CA SER A 97 -9.46 -1.34 -11.09
C SER A 97 -8.84 -0.12 -10.38
N ALA A 98 -8.62 -0.21 -9.07
CA ALA A 98 -7.97 0.83 -8.27
C ALA A 98 -6.47 1.03 -8.59
N ALA A 99 -5.80 0.02 -9.17
CA ALA A 99 -4.38 0.08 -9.49
C ALA A 99 -4.06 1.05 -10.65
N GLY A 100 -5.04 1.35 -11.50
CA GLY A 100 -4.81 1.98 -12.79
C GLY A 100 -3.94 1.07 -13.67
N THR A 101 -2.82 1.59 -14.18
CA THR A 101 -1.86 0.78 -14.95
C THR A 101 -1.01 -0.08 -14.00
N MET A 102 -1.08 -1.40 -14.13
CA MET A 102 -0.23 -2.31 -13.36
C MET A 102 1.27 -1.99 -13.59
N PRO A 103 2.11 -2.08 -12.54
CA PRO A 103 3.56 -1.91 -12.67
C PRO A 103 4.16 -3.04 -13.53
N SER A 104 5.40 -2.87 -13.99
CA SER A 104 6.06 -3.92 -14.78
C SER A 104 6.35 -5.14 -13.91
N ALA A 105 6.59 -6.29 -14.54
CA ALA A 105 7.08 -7.47 -13.83
C ALA A 105 8.32 -7.13 -12.98
N CYS A 106 8.31 -7.59 -11.73
CA CYS A 106 9.34 -7.33 -10.74
C CYS A 106 9.38 -5.90 -10.18
N GLU A 107 8.27 -5.19 -10.25
CA GLU A 107 8.12 -3.85 -9.67
C GLU A 107 6.97 -3.81 -8.67
N ILE A 108 7.14 -2.97 -7.65
CA ILE A 108 6.11 -2.60 -6.69
C ILE A 108 5.99 -1.08 -6.70
N ARG A 109 4.76 -0.60 -6.70
CA ARG A 109 4.40 0.81 -6.55
C ARG A 109 3.61 0.98 -5.27
N TYR A 110 4.00 1.99 -4.50
CA TYR A 110 3.34 2.39 -3.26
C TYR A 110 2.65 3.72 -3.47
N SER A 111 1.52 3.91 -2.80
CA SER A 111 0.97 5.25 -2.62
C SER A 111 1.86 6.04 -1.66
N GLU A 112 1.87 7.36 -1.81
CA GLU A 112 2.41 8.24 -0.78
C GLU A 112 1.58 8.12 0.50
N LEU A 113 2.20 8.48 1.63
CA LEU A 113 1.45 8.66 2.87
C LEU A 113 0.42 9.79 2.68
N ASP A 114 -0.76 9.63 3.25
CA ASP A 114 -1.75 10.70 3.24
C ASP A 114 -1.43 11.81 4.26
N SER A 115 -2.30 12.82 4.38
CA SER A 115 -2.11 13.94 5.29
C SER A 115 -2.10 13.55 6.78
N LEU A 116 -2.55 12.34 7.13
CA LEU A 116 -2.50 11.79 8.48
C LEU A 116 -1.30 10.84 8.68
N GLY A 117 -0.42 10.74 7.67
CA GLY A 117 0.73 9.83 7.68
C GLY A 117 0.37 8.37 7.42
N ARG A 118 -0.86 8.08 6.95
CA ARG A 118 -1.35 6.71 6.77
C ARG A 118 -0.85 6.13 5.46
N ALA A 119 -0.47 4.85 5.47
CA ALA A 119 -0.13 4.12 4.26
C ALA A 119 -1.35 3.98 3.35
N GLY A 120 -1.16 4.25 2.06
CA GLY A 120 -2.18 4.00 1.04
C GLY A 120 -2.05 2.63 0.39
N MET A 121 -2.63 2.48 -0.79
CA MET A 121 -2.56 1.24 -1.58
C MET A 121 -1.12 0.90 -1.99
N ALA A 122 -0.77 -0.38 -1.94
CA ALA A 122 0.44 -0.95 -2.53
C ALA A 122 0.06 -1.94 -3.63
N VAL A 123 0.72 -1.85 -4.80
CA VAL A 123 0.46 -2.75 -5.94
C VAL A 123 1.75 -3.21 -6.59
N GLY A 124 1.86 -4.49 -6.93
CA GLY A 124 3.05 -5.07 -7.54
C GLY A 124 2.74 -6.19 -8.53
N VAL A 125 3.71 -6.45 -9.41
CA VAL A 125 3.76 -7.67 -10.22
C VAL A 125 4.93 -8.51 -9.71
N VAL A 126 4.61 -9.41 -8.78
CA VAL A 126 5.57 -10.20 -8.02
C VAL A 126 6.07 -11.36 -8.89
N THR A 127 7.39 -11.50 -8.96
CA THR A 127 8.07 -12.61 -9.65
C THR A 127 8.81 -13.47 -8.63
N TYR A 128 9.23 -14.67 -9.05
CA TYR A 128 10.07 -15.53 -8.21
C TYR A 128 11.40 -14.85 -7.82
N GLN A 129 11.94 -14.02 -8.72
CA GLN A 129 13.15 -13.23 -8.44
C GLN A 129 12.89 -12.13 -7.39
N LEU A 130 11.77 -11.41 -7.49
CA LEU A 130 11.40 -10.39 -6.51
C LEU A 130 11.25 -11.02 -5.12
N MET A 131 10.53 -12.14 -5.06
CA MET A 131 10.33 -12.93 -3.83
C MET A 131 11.65 -13.36 -3.19
N GLN A 132 12.60 -13.88 -3.98
CA GLN A 132 13.94 -14.25 -3.46
C GLN A 132 14.68 -13.03 -2.92
N SER A 133 14.76 -11.94 -3.70
CA SER A 133 15.46 -10.73 -3.27
C SER A 133 14.90 -10.15 -1.96
N GLY A 134 13.58 -10.18 -1.78
CA GLY A 134 12.93 -9.76 -0.55
C GLY A 134 13.14 -10.74 0.60
N SER A 135 13.11 -12.05 0.33
CA SER A 135 13.33 -13.09 1.34
C SER A 135 14.74 -13.04 1.91
N ASP A 136 15.75 -12.78 1.07
CA ASP A 136 17.17 -12.82 1.44
C ASP A 136 17.68 -11.51 2.06
N ARG A 137 17.00 -10.38 1.81
CA ARG A 137 17.34 -9.06 2.37
C ARG A 137 17.29 -9.03 3.91
N GLU A 138 18.13 -8.25 4.58
CA GLU A 138 17.96 -7.96 6.02
C GLU A 138 16.75 -7.07 6.29
N ARG A 139 16.15 -7.17 7.48
CA ARG A 139 15.02 -6.30 7.85
C ARG A 139 15.52 -4.93 8.30
N ASP A 140 14.84 -3.88 7.85
CA ASP A 140 15.11 -2.49 8.21
C ASP A 140 13.79 -1.76 8.53
N MET A 141 13.19 -2.12 9.67
CA MET A 141 11.84 -1.67 10.03
C MET A 141 11.84 -0.19 10.45
N PRO A 142 10.86 0.61 10.02
CA PRO A 142 10.73 1.99 10.48
C PRO A 142 10.44 2.05 11.99
N ASP A 143 10.97 3.09 12.64
CA ASP A 143 10.80 3.30 14.08
C ASP A 143 9.33 3.47 14.47
N THR A 144 8.50 4.10 13.63
CA THR A 144 7.07 4.30 13.86
C THR A 144 6.29 4.25 12.54
N ILE A 145 4.96 4.16 12.65
CA ILE A 145 3.99 4.24 11.55
C ILE A 145 2.71 4.90 12.09
N ALA A 146 1.78 5.27 11.20
CA ALA A 146 0.49 5.85 11.62
C ALA A 146 -0.24 4.98 12.65
N GLY A 147 -0.68 5.62 13.73
CA GLY A 147 -1.41 5.00 14.83
C GLY A 147 -0.62 3.93 15.60
N TRP A 148 0.71 3.89 15.47
CA TRP A 148 1.50 3.00 16.31
C TRP A 148 1.32 3.41 17.78
N PRO A 149 0.89 2.50 18.69
CA PRO A 149 0.57 2.88 20.06
C PRO A 149 1.84 3.23 20.85
N GLU A 150 1.74 4.22 21.75
CA GLU A 150 2.82 4.57 22.69
C GLU A 150 3.22 3.34 23.53
N HIS A 151 2.23 2.57 23.97
CA HIS A 151 2.42 1.29 24.63
C HIS A 151 1.71 0.16 23.87
N ASN A 152 2.49 -0.72 23.24
CA ASN A 152 1.95 -1.92 22.60
C ASN A 152 1.78 -3.03 23.67
N PRO A 153 0.55 -3.42 24.04
CA PRO A 153 0.34 -4.37 25.12
C PRO A 153 0.74 -5.79 24.71
N LYS A 154 1.19 -6.58 25.70
CA LYS A 154 1.27 -8.04 25.56
C LYS A 154 -0.05 -8.66 25.99
N VAL A 155 -0.58 -9.55 25.16
CA VAL A 155 -1.93 -10.12 25.30
C VAL A 155 -1.90 -11.64 25.19
N GLU A 156 -2.94 -12.28 25.72
CA GLU A 156 -3.32 -13.66 25.41
C GLU A 156 -4.52 -13.62 24.45
N ILE A 157 -4.41 -14.25 23.29
CA ILE A 157 -5.53 -14.45 22.35
C ILE A 157 -5.81 -15.94 22.29
N VAL A 158 -7.05 -16.33 22.52
CA VAL A 158 -7.51 -17.72 22.42
C VAL A 158 -8.21 -17.90 21.08
N PHE A 159 -7.78 -18.90 20.31
CA PHE A 159 -8.34 -19.23 19.01
C PHE A 159 -9.44 -20.30 19.13
N SER A 160 -10.19 -20.48 18.04
CA SER A 160 -11.38 -21.35 18.01
C SER A 160 -11.08 -22.84 18.27
N ASP A 161 -9.86 -23.28 17.98
CA ASP A 161 -9.36 -24.63 18.25
C ASP A 161 -8.82 -24.82 19.68
N GLY A 162 -8.76 -23.73 20.46
CA GLY A 162 -8.24 -23.69 21.82
C GLY A 162 -6.77 -23.30 21.91
N ASP A 163 -6.08 -23.10 20.79
CA ASP A 163 -4.71 -22.62 20.79
C ASP A 163 -4.62 -21.19 21.29
N LYS A 164 -3.42 -20.83 21.77
CA LYS A 164 -3.19 -19.56 22.46
C LYS A 164 -1.97 -18.85 21.93
N TYR A 165 -2.16 -17.58 21.57
CA TYR A 165 -1.07 -16.65 21.33
C TYR A 165 -0.74 -15.86 22.60
N HIS A 166 0.55 -15.72 22.91
CA HIS A 166 1.05 -14.81 23.95
C HIS A 166 2.11 -13.88 23.37
N GLY A 167 1.85 -12.57 23.34
CA GLY A 167 2.81 -11.59 22.82
C GLY A 167 2.20 -10.24 22.51
N TYR A 168 2.91 -9.39 21.77
CA TYR A 168 2.44 -8.05 21.43
C TYR A 168 1.19 -8.07 20.54
N LEU A 169 0.19 -7.27 20.90
CA LEU A 169 -1.07 -7.18 20.17
C LEU A 169 -0.88 -6.60 18.76
N PHE A 170 -0.05 -5.56 18.61
CA PHE A 170 0.14 -4.90 17.32
C PHE A 170 1.45 -5.29 16.65
N ASN A 171 1.42 -5.39 15.32
CA ASN A 171 2.54 -5.60 14.43
C ASN A 171 2.61 -4.44 13.44
N ARG A 172 3.82 -4.09 12.99
CA ARG A 172 3.99 -3.30 11.77
C ARG A 172 3.70 -4.26 10.62
N SER A 173 2.43 -4.35 10.22
CA SER A 173 1.97 -5.34 9.24
C SER A 173 2.20 -4.79 7.84
N HIS A 174 2.95 -5.53 7.02
CA HIS A 174 3.24 -5.16 5.65
C HIS A 174 1.98 -5.23 4.78
N LEU A 175 1.82 -4.28 3.84
CA LEU A 175 0.81 -4.37 2.79
C LEU A 175 1.25 -5.36 1.70
N ILE A 176 2.51 -5.26 1.26
CA ILE A 176 3.19 -6.31 0.49
C ILE A 176 4.35 -6.83 1.34
N ALA A 177 4.30 -8.13 1.64
CA ALA A 177 5.27 -8.78 2.51
C ALA A 177 6.72 -8.55 2.06
N LYS A 178 7.62 -8.43 3.03
CA LYS A 178 9.07 -8.45 2.79
C LYS A 178 9.50 -9.69 2.00
N SER A 179 8.92 -10.85 2.28
CA SER A 179 9.17 -12.10 1.56
C SER A 179 8.65 -12.12 0.11
N LEU A 180 7.80 -11.15 -0.28
CA LEU A 180 7.35 -10.93 -1.66
C LEU A 180 8.12 -9.76 -2.33
N GLY A 181 9.17 -9.25 -1.70
CA GLY A 181 9.97 -8.12 -2.19
C GLY A 181 9.51 -6.75 -1.69
N GLY A 182 8.42 -6.69 -0.92
CA GLY A 182 7.96 -5.45 -0.33
C GLY A 182 9.00 -4.83 0.59
N GLU A 183 9.14 -3.51 0.54
CA GLU A 183 10.13 -2.79 1.34
C GLU A 183 9.68 -2.62 2.79
N ASP A 184 10.67 -2.46 3.68
CA ASP A 184 10.41 -2.11 5.08
C ASP A 184 10.32 -0.57 5.18
N ALA A 185 9.14 -0.01 4.91
CA ALA A 185 8.91 1.43 4.96
C ALA A 185 7.49 1.74 5.42
N GLU A 186 7.29 2.95 5.98
CA GLU A 186 6.01 3.41 6.50
C GLU A 186 4.88 3.31 5.46
N ARG A 187 5.16 3.64 4.19
CA ARG A 187 4.21 3.55 3.07
C ARG A 187 3.78 2.13 2.68
N ASN A 188 4.43 1.11 3.23
CA ASN A 188 4.12 -0.29 3.00
C ASN A 188 3.65 -0.99 4.30
N MET A 189 3.24 -0.24 5.33
CA MET A 189 2.88 -0.81 6.61
C MET A 189 1.67 -0.14 7.23
N VAL A 190 0.88 -0.94 7.94
CA VAL A 190 -0.19 -0.46 8.82
C VAL A 190 0.02 -1.00 10.23
N THR A 191 -0.50 -0.27 11.21
CA THR A 191 -0.61 -0.80 12.57
C THR A 191 -1.71 -1.86 12.58
N GLY A 192 -1.29 -3.11 12.37
CA GLY A 192 -2.19 -4.27 12.30
C GLY A 192 -2.14 -5.09 13.59
N THR A 193 -3.26 -5.70 14.00
CA THR A 193 -3.23 -6.70 15.07
C THR A 193 -2.39 -7.91 14.66
N ARG A 194 -1.88 -8.66 15.64
CA ARG A 194 -1.16 -9.92 15.41
C ARG A 194 -1.97 -10.86 14.52
N THR A 195 -3.26 -10.94 14.78
CA THR A 195 -4.25 -11.76 14.07
C THR A 195 -4.54 -11.24 12.67
N GLN A 196 -4.58 -9.93 12.44
CA GLN A 196 -4.64 -9.38 11.09
C GLN A 196 -3.38 -9.70 10.28
N ASN A 197 -2.22 -9.68 10.93
CA ASN A 197 -0.96 -9.97 10.26
C ASN A 197 -0.84 -11.45 9.85
N VAL A 198 -1.15 -12.39 10.76
CA VAL A 198 -0.87 -13.82 10.55
C VAL A 198 -1.95 -14.81 11.03
N GLY A 199 -3.09 -14.34 11.53
CA GLY A 199 -4.09 -15.20 12.17
C GLY A 199 -3.57 -15.88 13.44
N ASP A 200 -3.89 -17.17 13.58
CA ASP A 200 -3.41 -18.05 14.66
C ASP A 200 -1.93 -18.44 14.51
N ASN A 201 -1.36 -18.26 13.32
CA ASN A 201 0.00 -18.65 12.97
C ASN A 201 0.28 -20.15 13.20
N ASP A 202 -0.75 -21.00 13.16
CA ASP A 202 -0.63 -22.45 13.25
C ASP A 202 -0.77 -23.12 11.86
N ALA A 203 -1.50 -24.23 11.73
CA ALA A 203 -1.52 -25.08 10.53
C ALA A 203 -2.01 -24.37 9.26
N THR A 204 -2.78 -23.29 9.39
CA THR A 204 -3.30 -22.50 8.26
C THR A 204 -2.96 -21.02 8.41
N PRO A 205 -2.20 -20.40 7.49
CA PRO A 205 -1.92 -18.97 7.56
C PRO A 205 -3.21 -18.14 7.51
N GLY A 206 -3.45 -17.32 8.53
CA GLY A 206 -4.57 -16.38 8.60
C GLY A 206 -4.16 -14.93 8.29
N GLY A 207 -5.13 -14.01 8.34
CA GLY A 207 -4.90 -12.60 8.06
C GLY A 207 -4.22 -12.34 6.71
N MET A 208 -3.24 -11.44 6.67
CA MET A 208 -2.41 -11.17 5.49
C MET A 208 -1.61 -12.39 5.05
N ALA A 209 -1.09 -13.17 6.01
CA ALA A 209 -0.26 -14.34 5.72
C ALA A 209 -0.94 -15.39 4.84
N TYR A 210 -2.28 -15.41 4.76
CA TYR A 210 -3.05 -16.25 3.83
C TYR A 210 -2.62 -16.03 2.36
N THR A 211 -2.81 -14.82 1.85
CA THR A 211 -2.52 -14.49 0.44
C THR A 211 -1.02 -14.49 0.18
N GLU A 212 -0.22 -14.09 1.17
CA GLU A 212 1.22 -14.11 1.02
C GLU A 212 1.80 -15.53 0.93
N SER A 213 1.27 -16.48 1.71
CA SER A 213 1.72 -17.88 1.67
C SER A 213 1.35 -18.51 0.34
N LYS A 214 0.11 -18.28 -0.13
CA LYS A 214 -0.32 -18.67 -1.48
C LYS A 214 0.61 -18.14 -2.57
N ALA A 215 0.96 -16.85 -2.50
CA ALA A 215 1.86 -16.23 -3.48
C ALA A 215 3.24 -16.89 -3.46
N ARG A 216 3.83 -17.10 -2.27
CA ARG A 216 5.14 -17.74 -2.12
C ARG A 216 5.14 -19.18 -2.68
N ASP A 217 4.13 -19.96 -2.34
CA ASP A 217 4.05 -21.37 -2.74
C ASP A 217 3.82 -21.52 -4.25
N TRP A 218 2.99 -20.65 -4.82
CA TRP A 218 2.80 -20.61 -6.27
C TRP A 218 4.09 -20.21 -6.99
N LEU A 219 4.81 -19.17 -6.54
CA LEU A 219 6.07 -18.75 -7.18
C LEU A 219 7.19 -19.79 -7.06
N ARG A 220 7.23 -20.56 -5.97
CA ARG A 220 8.19 -21.68 -5.83
C ARG A 220 7.96 -22.78 -6.85
N SER A 221 6.70 -23.05 -7.19
CA SER A 221 6.31 -24.04 -8.20
C SER A 221 6.31 -23.49 -9.63
N HIS A 222 6.16 -22.17 -9.80
CA HIS A 222 6.05 -21.48 -11.09
C HIS A 222 7.11 -20.38 -11.23
N ARG A 223 8.39 -20.76 -11.30
CA ARG A 223 9.52 -19.81 -11.26
C ARG A 223 9.54 -18.76 -12.38
N ASN A 224 8.85 -19.02 -13.50
CA ASN A 224 8.71 -18.09 -14.63
C ASN A 224 7.37 -17.33 -14.63
N GLY A 225 6.50 -17.61 -13.66
CA GLY A 225 5.21 -16.98 -13.54
C GLY A 225 5.27 -15.62 -12.85
N THR A 226 4.17 -14.88 -12.93
CA THR A 226 4.01 -13.60 -12.22
C THR A 226 2.71 -13.60 -11.44
N ILE A 227 2.67 -12.79 -10.38
CA ILE A 227 1.48 -12.56 -9.56
C ILE A 227 1.20 -11.07 -9.52
N GLU A 228 0.04 -10.67 -10.01
CA GLU A 228 -0.53 -9.35 -9.72
C GLU A 228 -1.02 -9.37 -8.27
N TYR A 229 -0.51 -8.45 -7.44
CA TYR A 229 -0.80 -8.39 -6.03
C TYR A 229 -1.07 -6.94 -5.63
N MET A 230 -2.21 -6.66 -5.02
CA MET A 230 -2.60 -5.33 -4.58
C MET A 230 -3.18 -5.41 -3.17
N ALA A 231 -2.71 -4.55 -2.28
CA ALA A 231 -3.20 -4.44 -0.91
C ALA A 231 -3.67 -3.00 -0.64
N THR A 232 -4.91 -2.87 -0.19
CA THR A 232 -5.59 -1.58 0.02
C THR A 232 -6.12 -1.50 1.45
N PRO A 233 -5.47 -0.73 2.34
CA PRO A 233 -6.03 -0.48 3.66
C PRO A 233 -7.31 0.38 3.59
N ARG A 234 -8.33 -0.02 4.36
CA ARG A 234 -9.66 0.60 4.40
C ARG A 234 -9.86 1.31 5.74
N TYR A 235 -9.77 2.64 5.71
CA TYR A 235 -9.96 3.51 6.87
C TYR A 235 -11.39 4.06 6.93
N THR A 236 -11.89 4.39 8.14
CA THR A 236 -13.13 5.16 8.30
C THR A 236 -12.80 6.58 8.76
N GLY A 237 -13.12 7.58 7.94
CA GLY A 237 -12.84 8.98 8.27
C GLY A 237 -11.35 9.22 8.60
N ASP A 238 -11.10 9.82 9.76
CA ASP A 238 -9.76 10.21 10.22
C ASP A 238 -9.06 9.13 11.07
N GLU A 239 -9.57 7.90 11.08
CA GLU A 239 -8.94 6.79 11.80
C GLU A 239 -7.50 6.55 11.32
N LEU A 240 -6.57 6.40 12.27
CA LEU A 240 -5.16 6.11 11.98
C LEU A 240 -4.89 4.64 11.67
N LEU A 241 -5.74 3.72 12.14
CA LEU A 241 -5.68 2.30 11.81
C LEU A 241 -6.75 1.96 10.78
N PRO A 242 -6.45 1.14 9.77
CA PRO A 242 -7.48 0.64 8.87
C PRO A 242 -8.34 -0.38 9.61
N ARG A 243 -9.63 -0.46 9.26
CA ARG A 243 -10.56 -1.50 9.73
C ARG A 243 -10.26 -2.85 9.08
N THR A 244 -9.93 -2.83 7.79
CA THR A 244 -9.53 -3.99 7.01
C THR A 244 -8.38 -3.64 6.08
N VAL A 245 -7.67 -4.66 5.60
CA VAL A 245 -6.85 -4.54 4.39
C VAL A 245 -7.43 -5.49 3.36
N ASP A 246 -7.87 -4.93 2.24
CA ASP A 246 -8.35 -5.69 1.11
C ASP A 246 -7.15 -6.11 0.25
N VAL A 247 -7.08 -7.38 -0.13
CA VAL A 247 -5.99 -7.96 -0.91
C VAL A 247 -6.53 -8.63 -2.16
N ASP A 248 -6.11 -8.13 -3.31
CA ASP A 248 -6.39 -8.69 -4.62
C ASP A 248 -5.16 -9.44 -5.12
N ILE A 249 -5.32 -10.72 -5.46
CA ILE A 249 -4.24 -11.59 -5.93
C ILE A 249 -4.67 -12.36 -7.18
N ARG A 250 -3.85 -12.26 -8.24
CA ARG A 250 -4.05 -13.02 -9.47
C ARG A 250 -2.74 -13.56 -10.03
N THR A 251 -2.68 -14.87 -10.25
CA THR A 251 -1.53 -15.52 -10.90
C THR A 251 -1.63 -15.40 -12.41
N SER A 252 -0.47 -15.38 -13.11
CA SER A 252 -0.43 -15.24 -14.57
C SER A 252 -1.06 -16.40 -15.35
N ASP A 253 -1.26 -17.55 -14.70
CA ASP A 253 -1.99 -18.69 -15.25
C ASP A 253 -3.48 -18.72 -14.85
N GLY A 254 -3.93 -17.76 -14.02
CA GLY A 254 -5.31 -17.66 -13.53
C GLY A 254 -5.72 -18.73 -12.51
N SER A 255 -4.79 -19.57 -12.02
CA SER A 255 -5.09 -20.59 -11.01
C SER A 255 -5.45 -20.02 -9.63
N ILE A 256 -4.99 -18.79 -9.34
CA ILE A 256 -5.44 -17.97 -8.20
C ILE A 256 -5.98 -16.66 -8.79
N ASP A 257 -7.20 -16.29 -8.40
CA ASP A 257 -7.89 -15.06 -8.79
C ASP A 257 -8.90 -14.70 -7.68
N GLU A 258 -8.43 -14.00 -6.65
CA GLU A 258 -9.15 -13.81 -5.39
C GLU A 258 -9.11 -12.36 -4.91
N HIS A 259 -10.26 -11.89 -4.42
CA HIS A 259 -10.37 -10.71 -3.58
C HIS A 259 -10.58 -11.16 -2.13
N VAL A 260 -9.72 -10.71 -1.23
CA VAL A 260 -9.63 -11.17 0.16
C VAL A 260 -9.66 -9.98 1.11
N ILE A 261 -10.59 -9.99 2.06
CA ILE A 261 -10.66 -8.97 3.12
C ILE A 261 -9.94 -9.53 4.35
N THR A 262 -8.94 -8.83 4.87
CA THR A 262 -8.28 -9.16 6.15
C THR A 262 -8.75 -8.20 7.24
N TYR A 263 -9.11 -8.72 8.41
CA TYR A 263 -9.75 -7.93 9.46
C TYR A 263 -8.73 -7.46 10.48
N ASN A 264 -8.63 -6.14 10.70
CA ASN A 264 -7.75 -5.54 11.68
C ASN A 264 -8.35 -5.58 13.09
N THR A 265 -8.49 -6.78 13.63
CA THR A 265 -9.15 -7.04 14.91
C THR A 265 -8.50 -8.22 15.62
N ALA A 266 -8.77 -8.39 16.91
CA ALA A 266 -8.34 -9.52 17.71
C ALA A 266 -9.47 -9.90 18.68
N ALA A 267 -9.84 -11.18 18.72
CA ALA A 267 -10.90 -11.66 19.62
C ALA A 267 -10.62 -11.24 21.07
N GLY A 268 -11.62 -10.62 21.71
CA GLY A 268 -11.53 -10.17 23.10
C GLY A 268 -10.92 -8.78 23.33
N PHE A 269 -10.53 -8.06 22.27
CA PHE A 269 -9.94 -6.72 22.37
C PHE A 269 -10.75 -5.67 21.59
N ASP A 270 -11.08 -4.55 22.22
CA ASP A 270 -11.65 -3.37 21.54
C ASP A 270 -10.51 -2.46 21.07
N ILE A 271 -10.31 -2.38 19.76
CA ILE A 271 -9.23 -1.60 19.14
C ILE A 271 -9.65 -0.11 19.07
N ASP A 272 -8.75 0.78 19.48
CA ASP A 272 -8.89 2.21 19.19
C ASP A 272 -8.35 2.48 17.78
N TYR A 273 -9.23 2.45 16.79
CA TYR A 273 -8.84 2.74 15.41
C TYR A 273 -8.51 4.22 15.16
N MET A 274 -9.03 5.11 16.02
CA MET A 274 -8.80 6.55 15.87
C MET A 274 -7.36 6.89 16.23
N ASN A 275 -6.87 6.41 17.37
CA ASN A 275 -5.56 6.82 17.90
C ASN A 275 -4.52 5.70 17.91
N GLY A 276 -4.93 4.45 17.70
CA GLY A 276 -4.10 3.27 17.92
C GLY A 276 -4.18 2.75 19.36
N GLY A 277 -3.87 1.46 19.54
CA GLY A 277 -3.99 0.80 20.84
C GLY A 277 -5.37 0.18 21.06
N THR A 278 -5.74 0.01 22.33
CA THR A 278 -7.02 -0.56 22.75
C THR A 278 -7.80 0.44 23.61
N LYS A 279 -9.13 0.33 23.62
CA LYS A 279 -10.00 1.15 24.49
C LYS A 279 -10.06 0.65 25.92
#